data_AF-A0A2N6FN02-F1
#
_entry.id   AF-A0A2N6FN02-F1
#
_cell.length_a   1.000
_cell.length_b   1.000
_cell.length_c   1.000
_cell.angle_alpha   90.00
_cell.angle_beta   90.00
_cell.angle_gamma   90.00
#
_symmetry.space_group_name_H-M   'P 1'
#
loop_
_entity.id
_entity.type
_entity.pdbx_description
1 polymer ?
#
loop_
_entity_poly.entity_id
_entity_poly.type
_entity_poly.pdbx_seq_one_letter_code
_entity_poly.pdbx_strand_id
1 'polypeptide(L)'
;MRILISYPTDVGIFDIAQSLDRKYHIIFNDESLGIYSSVSEAVDSLIKNETSPLLHSETKELIDTSKLGIASDYTEWDSNY
;
A
#
# COMPACT_ATOMS: atom_id res chain seq x y z
N MET A 1 5.63 13.06 -6.15
CA MET A 1 5.14 12.26 -5.02
C MET A 1 6.33 11.89 -4.16
N ARG A 2 6.21 11.91 -2.84
CA ARG A 2 7.27 11.49 -1.92
C ARG A 2 6.80 10.24 -1.19
N ILE A 3 7.56 9.15 -1.27
CA ILE A 3 7.30 7.95 -0.47
C ILE A 3 7.52 8.30 1.00
N LEU A 4 6.54 7.97 1.83
CA LEU A 4 6.58 8.20 3.27
C LEU A 4 7.01 6.94 4.01
N ILE A 5 6.36 5.82 3.68
CA ILE A 5 6.57 4.53 4.31
C ILE A 5 6.47 3.42 3.28
N SER A 6 7.22 2.35 3.53
CA SER A 6 7.27 1.18 2.66
C SER A 6 7.10 -0.08 3.51
N TYR A 7 6.37 -1.06 2.99
CA TYR A 7 6.16 -2.34 3.65
C TYR A 7 6.43 -3.49 2.68
N PRO A 8 7.52 -4.24 2.88
CA PRO A 8 7.77 -5.45 2.11
C PRO A 8 6.83 -6.57 2.55
N THR A 9 6.21 -7.23 1.59
CA THR A 9 5.35 -8.40 1.77
C THR A 9 5.84 -9.55 0.88
N ASP A 10 5.28 -10.74 1.09
CA ASP A 10 5.62 -11.95 0.31
C ASP A 10 5.37 -11.78 -1.20
N VAL A 11 4.40 -10.93 -1.58
CA VAL A 11 4.03 -10.67 -2.98
C VAL A 11 4.73 -9.47 -3.61
N GLY A 12 5.41 -8.65 -2.82
CA GLY A 12 6.01 -7.40 -3.29
C GLY A 12 6.06 -6.31 -2.22
N ILE A 13 6.43 -5.10 -2.62
CA ILE A 13 6.57 -3.95 -1.70
C ILE A 13 5.40 -3.00 -1.91
N PHE A 14 4.79 -2.60 -0.79
CA PHE A 14 3.76 -1.57 -0.74
C PHE A 14 4.38 -0.27 -0.31
N ASP A 15 4.30 0.74 -1.16
CA ASP A 15 4.80 2.08 -0.87
C ASP A 15 3.62 3.03 -0.67
N ILE A 16 3.62 3.81 0.39
CA ILE A 16 2.65 4.90 0.56
C ILE A 16 3.34 6.21 0.24
N ALA A 17 2.91 6.82 -0.87
CA ALA A 17 3.46 8.08 -1.35
C ALA A 17 2.50 9.24 -1.16
N GLN A 18 3.00 10.38 -0.71
CA GLN A 18 2.25 11.62 -0.61
C GLN A 18 2.40 12.46 -1.87
N SER A 19 1.28 12.86 -2.44
CA SER A 19 1.15 13.83 -3.52
C SER A 19 1.22 15.27 -3.02
N LEU A 20 1.51 16.22 -3.91
CA LEU A 20 1.52 17.66 -3.60
C LEU A 20 0.18 18.17 -3.06
N ASP A 21 -0.91 17.50 -3.42
CA ASP A 21 -2.27 17.77 -2.94
C ASP A 21 -2.55 17.24 -1.52
N ARG A 22 -1.50 16.81 -0.78
CA ARG A 22 -1.61 16.13 0.53
C ARG A 22 -2.43 14.83 0.51
N LYS A 23 -2.61 14.24 -0.67
CA LYS A 23 -3.24 12.93 -0.83
C LYS A 23 -2.21 11.81 -0.76
N TYR A 24 -2.63 10.69 -0.22
CA TYR A 24 -1.78 9.50 -0.04
C TYR A 24 -2.15 8.48 -1.08
N HIS A 25 -1.15 7.98 -1.78
CA HIS A 25 -1.28 6.99 -2.83
C HIS A 25 -0.62 5.71 -2.35
N ILE A 26 -1.37 4.62 -2.41
CA ILE A 26 -0.78 3.29 -2.23
C ILE A 26 -0.22 2.89 -3.59
N ILE A 27 1.08 2.67 -3.65
CA ILE A 27 1.80 2.23 -4.83
C ILE A 27 2.22 0.78 -4.60
N PHE A 28 1.91 -0.08 -5.55
CA PHE A 28 2.38 -1.45 -5.59
C PHE A 28 2.90 -1.73 -6.99
N ASN A 29 4.18 -2.09 -7.10
CA ASN A 29 4.83 -2.40 -8.37
C ASN A 29 4.61 -1.33 -9.47
N ASP A 30 4.79 -0.04 -9.10
CA ASP A 30 4.54 1.15 -9.95
C ASP A 30 3.06 1.47 -10.26
N GLU A 31 2.11 0.65 -9.78
CA GLU A 31 0.67 0.91 -9.92
C GLU A 31 0.06 1.55 -8.66
N SER A 32 -0.75 2.59 -8.85
CA SER A 32 -1.49 3.23 -7.77
C SER A 32 -2.77 2.46 -7.47
N LEU A 33 -2.85 1.82 -6.31
CA LEU A 33 -4.00 1.01 -5.87
C LEU A 33 -5.16 1.81 -5.31
N GLY A 34 -4.92 3.07 -4.96
CA GLY A 34 -5.95 3.96 -4.43
C GLY A 34 -5.38 5.29 -3.99
N ILE A 35 -6.29 6.23 -3.75
CA ILE A 35 -5.98 7.58 -3.28
C ILE A 35 -6.78 7.83 -2.01
N TYR A 36 -6.07 8.20 -0.94
CA TYR A 36 -6.60 8.29 0.40
C TYR A 36 -6.30 9.66 1.01
N SER A 37 -7.11 10.03 2.00
CA SER A 37 -6.97 11.30 2.71
C SER A 37 -5.91 11.23 3.82
N SER A 38 -5.52 10.03 4.25
CA SER A 38 -4.54 9.81 5.31
C SER A 38 -3.83 8.46 5.15
N VAL A 39 -2.61 8.35 5.69
CA VAL A 39 -1.84 7.09 5.72
C VAL A 39 -2.63 5.99 6.41
N SER A 40 -3.26 6.28 7.54
CA SER A 40 -4.04 5.30 8.30
C SER A 40 -5.22 4.75 7.50
N GLU A 41 -5.90 5.58 6.72
CA GLU A 41 -7.01 5.17 5.84
C GLU A 41 -6.51 4.30 4.69
N ALA A 42 -5.33 4.63 4.14
CA ALA A 42 -4.67 3.82 3.13
C ALA A 42 -4.31 2.42 3.67
N VAL A 43 -3.67 2.35 4.84
CA VAL A 43 -3.29 1.08 5.48
C VAL A 43 -4.52 0.26 5.86
N ASP A 44 -5.55 0.88 6.44
CA ASP A 44 -6.79 0.19 6.80
C ASP A 44 -7.50 -0.38 5.58
N SER A 45 -7.59 0.38 4.49
CA SER A 45 -8.16 -0.09 3.21
C SER A 45 -7.36 -1.24 2.62
N LEU A 46 -6.03 -1.18 2.73
CA LEU A 46 -5.14 -2.25 2.29
C LEU A 46 -5.38 -3.54 3.09
N ILE A 47 -5.52 -3.44 4.41
CA ILE A 47 -5.75 -4.60 5.29
C ILE A 47 -7.15 -5.18 5.09
N LYS A 48 -8.13 -4.35 4.76
CA LYS A 48 -9.51 -4.79 4.47
C LYS A 48 -9.71 -5.28 3.04
N ASN A 49 -8.68 -5.21 2.19
CA ASN A 49 -8.80 -5.51 0.76
C ASN A 49 -9.88 -4.65 0.07
N GLU A 50 -10.03 -3.39 0.53
CA GLU A 50 -10.90 -2.37 -0.07
C GLU A 50 -10.17 -1.53 -1.12
N THR A 51 -8.92 -1.88 -1.43
CA THR A 51 -8.11 -1.26 -2.48
C THR A 51 -8.49 -1.78 -3.86
N SER A 52 -7.94 -1.16 -4.90
CA SER A 52 -8.06 -1.70 -6.26
C SER A 52 -7.55 -3.15 -6.32
N PRO A 53 -8.19 -4.01 -7.14
CA PRO A 53 -7.81 -5.41 -7.27
C PRO A 53 -6.35 -5.50 -7.70
N LEU A 54 -5.56 -6.14 -6.85
CA LEU A 54 -4.13 -6.15 -6.96
C LEU A 54 -3.72 -7.44 -7.67
N LEU A 55 -3.11 -7.29 -8.86
CA LEU A 55 -2.69 -8.42 -9.68
C LEU A 55 -1.20 -8.66 -9.46
N HIS A 56 -0.86 -9.87 -9.02
CA HIS A 56 0.54 -10.27 -8.94
C HIS A 56 1.13 -10.27 -10.36
N SER A 57 2.18 -9.49 -10.62
CA SER A 57 2.70 -9.36 -11.98
C SER A 57 3.31 -10.67 -12.51
N GLU A 58 3.84 -11.50 -11.61
CA GLU A 58 4.41 -12.81 -11.96
C GLU A 58 3.34 -13.91 -12.18
N THR A 59 2.40 -14.11 -11.26
CA THR A 59 1.39 -15.19 -11.35
C THR A 59 0.10 -14.78 -12.03
N LYS A 60 -0.13 -13.47 -12.23
CA LYS A 60 -1.41 -12.86 -12.68
C LYS A 60 -2.60 -13.22 -11.80
N GLU A 61 -2.35 -13.61 -10.57
CA GLU A 61 -3.39 -13.91 -9.60
C GLU A 61 -3.81 -12.65 -8.85
N LEU A 62 -5.08 -12.61 -8.45
CA LEU A 62 -5.60 -11.58 -7.55
C LEU A 62 -5.03 -11.83 -6.16
N ILE A 63 -4.32 -10.84 -5.65
CA ILE A 63 -3.73 -10.86 -4.32
C ILE A 63 -4.77 -10.35 -3.32
N ASP A 64 -5.09 -11.20 -2.34
CA ASP A 64 -5.84 -10.80 -1.16
C ASP A 64 -4.89 -10.08 -0.19
N THR A 65 -4.91 -8.74 -0.18
CA THR A 65 -4.03 -7.95 0.69
C THR A 65 -4.30 -8.18 2.18
N SER A 66 -5.53 -8.54 2.56
CA SER A 66 -5.89 -8.95 3.93
C SER A 66 -5.13 -10.16 4.46
N LYS A 67 -4.62 -11.02 3.57
CA LYS A 67 -3.88 -12.24 3.95
C LYS A 67 -2.37 -12.03 4.01
N LEU A 68 -1.88 -10.85 3.62
CA LEU A 68 -0.46 -10.54 3.55
C LEU A 68 0.17 -10.21 4.91
N GLY A 69 -0.62 -10.18 5.99
CA GLY A 69 -0.11 -9.90 7.34
C GLY A 69 0.44 -8.48 7.47
N ILE A 70 -0.19 -7.53 6.77
CA ILE A 70 0.25 -6.14 6.77
C ILE A 70 -0.11 -5.51 8.12
N ALA A 71 0.88 -4.86 8.73
CA ALA A 71 0.68 -4.20 10.00
C ALA A 71 -0.36 -3.08 9.88
N SER A 72 -1.38 -3.15 10.72
CA SER A 72 -2.41 -2.11 10.91
C SER A 72 -1.82 -0.78 11.32
N ASP A 73 -0.72 -0.85 12.05
CA ASP A 73 -0.02 0.33 12.50
C ASP A 73 1.01 0.73 11.45
N TYR A 74 0.76 1.86 10.79
CA TYR A 74 1.67 2.45 9.81
C TYR A 74 3.01 2.85 10.43
N THR A 75 3.12 2.88 11.76
CA THR A 75 4.38 3.13 12.47
C THR A 75 5.31 1.91 12.48
N GLU A 76 4.77 0.71 12.27
CA GLU A 76 5.55 -0.52 12.09
C GLU A 76 6.14 -0.65 10.68
N TRP A 77 5.72 0.22 9.76
CA TRP A 77 6.23 0.26 8.40
C TRP A 77 7.56 0.99 8.37
N ASP A 78 8.47 0.52 7.50
CA ASP A 78 9.81 1.06 7.40
C ASP A 78 9.71 2.49 6.85
N SER A 79 9.83 3.45 7.77
CA SER A 79 9.87 4.89 7.48
C SER A 79 11.32 5.26 7.16
N ASN A 80 11.87 4.72 6.09
CA ASN A 80 13.27 4.95 5.73
C ASN A 80 13.42 6.32 5.04
N TYR A 81 13.31 7.42 5.80
CA TYR A 81 13.71 8.76 5.34
C TYR A 81 14.02 9.76 6.46
#